data_AF-A0A3D1PQE6-F1
#
_entry.id   AF-A0A3D1PQE6-F1
#
_cell.length_a   1.000
_cell.length_b   1.000
_cell.length_c   1.000
_cell.angle_alpha   90.00
_cell.angle_beta   90.00
_cell.angle_gamma   90.00
#
_symmetry.space_group_name_H-M   'P 1'
#
loop_
_entity.id
_entity.type
_entity.pdbx_description
1 polymer ?
#
loop_
_entity_poly.entity_id
_entity_poly.type
_entity_poly.pdbx_seq_one_letter_code
_entity_poly.pdbx_strand_id
1 'polypeptide(L)'
;MFLGGALLGVLVFVLVFGVSTLDVTNDAFCRGGYIEKDIQQHYAGWLFYRQSSAGWPLCIARGINYPDGLSVAYTDSIPLVAALLKPIANLVGGTFQYMGWFTLVCFALQGGFGALLAGLFLPGCAAPLAADLLFVTSPVLFERVFRHTSLGAQFFVLAA
;
A
#
# COMPACT_ATOMS: atom_id res chain seq x y z
N MET A 1 -6.47 16.15 15.94
CA MET A 1 -5.25 15.34 16.07
C MET A 1 -5.07 14.41 14.86
N PHE A 2 -5.95 13.42 14.68
CA PHE A 2 -5.88 12.45 13.57
C PHE A 2 -5.62 13.07 12.19
N LEU A 3 -6.41 14.07 11.77
CA LEU A 3 -6.22 14.72 10.47
C LEU A 3 -4.83 15.36 10.31
N GLY A 4 -4.27 15.92 11.38
CA GLY A 4 -2.93 16.50 11.35
C GLY A 4 -1.86 15.45 11.13
N GLY A 5 -1.93 14.33 11.85
CA GLY A 5 -1.02 13.19 11.65
C GLY A 5 -1.20 12.54 10.29
N ALA A 6 -2.43 12.40 9.81
CA ALA A 6 -2.70 11.86 8.48
C ALA A 6 -2.12 12.72 7.36
N LEU A 7 -2.26 14.06 7.46
CA LEU A 7 -1.62 14.99 6.52
C LEU A 7 -0.09 14.91 6.59
N LEU A 8 0.47 14.73 7.79
CA LEU A 8 1.90 14.55 7.99
C LEU A 8 2.40 13.24 7.36
N GLY A 9 1.67 12.14 7.50
CA GLY A 9 1.92 10.88 6.80
C GLY A 9 1.85 11.02 5.28
N VAL A 10 0.81 11.70 4.75
CA VAL A 10 0.70 12.03 3.32
C VAL A 10 1.90 12.85 2.84
N LEU A 11 2.32 13.86 3.62
CA LEU A 11 3.48 14.68 3.28
C LEU A 11 4.76 13.82 3.20
N VAL A 12 5.01 12.95 4.17
CA VAL A 12 6.16 12.04 4.15
C VAL A 12 6.09 11.11 2.94
N PHE A 13 4.92 10.54 2.63
CA PHE A 13 4.74 9.74 1.41
C PHE A 13 5.14 10.52 0.16
N VAL A 14 4.65 11.75 -0.01
CA VAL A 14 4.95 12.58 -1.19
C VAL A 14 6.44 12.90 -1.27
N LEU A 15 7.10 13.16 -0.14
CA LEU A 15 8.54 13.42 -0.09
C LEU A 15 9.39 12.20 -0.46
N VAL A 16 8.92 11.00 -0.11
CA VAL A 16 9.68 9.74 -0.28
C VAL A 16 9.40 9.07 -1.63
N PHE A 17 8.13 8.97 -2.02
CA PHE A 17 7.69 8.25 -3.23
C PHE A 17 7.42 9.20 -4.41
N GLY A 18 7.10 10.45 -4.13
CA GLY A 18 6.63 11.39 -5.15
C GLY A 18 5.19 11.10 -5.62
N VAL A 19 4.57 12.11 -6.21
CA VAL A 19 3.19 12.04 -6.72
C VAL A 19 3.04 11.17 -7.97
N SER A 20 4.13 10.91 -8.69
CA SER A 20 4.12 10.09 -9.91
C SER A 20 3.72 8.63 -9.64
N THR A 21 3.89 8.16 -8.41
CA THR A 21 3.44 6.82 -7.97
C THR A 21 1.93 6.74 -7.75
N LEU A 22 1.22 7.87 -7.72
CA LEU A 22 -0.24 7.91 -7.63
C LEU A 22 -0.92 7.88 -9.00
N ASP A 23 -0.17 8.09 -10.07
CA ASP A 23 -0.65 7.83 -11.42
C ASP A 23 -0.79 6.32 -11.63
N VAL A 24 -2.04 5.85 -11.72
CA VAL A 24 -2.36 4.43 -11.88
C VAL A 24 -1.84 3.87 -13.21
N THR A 25 -1.53 4.70 -14.19
CA THR A 25 -0.96 4.28 -15.47
C THR A 25 0.57 4.20 -15.44
N ASN A 26 1.20 4.79 -14.41
CA ASN A 26 2.64 4.75 -14.18
C ASN A 26 3.01 3.62 -13.21
N ASP A 27 3.39 2.48 -13.76
CA ASP A 27 3.86 1.31 -13.03
C ASP A 27 5.40 1.20 -12.99
N ALA A 28 6.13 2.28 -13.32
CA ALA A 28 7.58 2.29 -13.29
C ALA A 28 8.14 1.95 -11.90
N PHE A 29 7.51 2.43 -10.83
CA PHE A 29 7.87 2.08 -9.46
C PHE A 29 7.69 0.58 -9.17
N CYS A 30 6.57 -0.01 -9.60
CA CYS A 30 6.29 -1.43 -9.43
C CYS A 30 7.24 -2.33 -10.24
N ARG A 31 7.70 -1.87 -11.41
CA ARG A 31 8.66 -2.60 -12.26
C ARG A 31 10.11 -2.36 -11.88
N GLY A 32 10.46 -1.19 -11.36
CA GLY A 32 11.85 -0.82 -11.04
C GLY A 32 12.39 -1.58 -9.85
N GLY A 33 11.58 -1.75 -8.81
CA GLY A 33 12.04 -2.25 -7.50
C GLY A 33 12.95 -1.23 -6.80
N TYR A 34 13.28 -1.50 -5.53
CA TYR A 34 14.23 -0.72 -4.75
C TYR A 34 15.18 -1.66 -4.02
N ILE A 35 16.44 -1.73 -4.49
CA ILE A 35 17.48 -2.70 -4.08
C ILE A 35 17.07 -4.16 -4.39
N GLU A 36 15.96 -4.61 -3.81
CA GLU A 36 15.26 -5.85 -4.11
C GLU A 36 14.08 -5.63 -5.07
N LYS A 37 13.64 -6.72 -5.68
CA LYS A 37 12.64 -6.72 -6.76
C LYS A 37 11.33 -7.38 -6.33
N ASP A 38 11.11 -7.57 -5.03
CA ASP A 38 9.94 -8.28 -4.50
C ASP A 38 8.63 -7.61 -4.91
N ILE A 39 8.58 -6.27 -4.99
CA ILE A 39 7.40 -5.56 -5.52
C ILE A 39 6.99 -6.00 -6.93
N GLN A 40 7.91 -6.52 -7.75
CA GLN A 40 7.59 -7.07 -9.07
C GLN A 40 6.73 -8.34 -8.94
N GLN A 41 6.94 -9.16 -7.91
CA GLN A 41 6.08 -10.32 -7.61
C GLN A 41 4.66 -9.88 -7.27
N HIS A 42 4.53 -8.84 -6.43
CA HIS A 42 3.22 -8.26 -6.08
C HIS A 42 2.50 -7.74 -7.32
N TYR A 43 3.23 -7.03 -8.17
CA TYR A 43 2.71 -6.46 -9.40
C TYR A 43 2.37 -7.54 -10.44
N ALA A 44 3.21 -8.54 -10.62
CA ALA A 44 2.93 -9.68 -11.50
C ALA A 44 1.67 -10.43 -11.04
N GLY A 45 1.55 -10.71 -9.74
CA GLY A 45 0.36 -11.34 -9.16
C GLY A 45 -0.92 -10.57 -9.46
N TRP A 46 -0.87 -9.23 -9.36
CA TRP A 46 -1.96 -8.36 -9.76
C TRP A 46 -2.29 -8.47 -11.26
N LEU A 47 -1.28 -8.41 -12.14
CA LEU A 47 -1.48 -8.49 -13.59
C LEU A 47 -2.14 -9.83 -14.00
N PHE A 48 -1.65 -10.95 -13.47
CA PHE A 48 -2.24 -12.26 -13.73
C PHE A 48 -3.66 -12.37 -13.17
N TYR A 49 -3.93 -11.81 -11.99
CA TYR A 49 -5.28 -11.80 -11.43
C TYR A 49 -6.25 -10.96 -12.26
N ARG A 50 -5.80 -9.80 -12.71
CA ARG A 50 -6.60 -8.90 -13.57
C ARG A 50 -7.00 -9.58 -14.88
N GLN A 51 -6.06 -10.32 -15.50
CA GLN A 51 -6.28 -11.09 -16.73
C GLN A 51 -7.14 -12.35 -16.52
N SER A 52 -7.18 -12.89 -15.30
CA SER A 52 -7.96 -14.10 -15.02
C SER A 52 -9.46 -13.85 -15.14
N SER A 53 -10.21 -14.83 -15.64
CA SER A 53 -11.68 -14.78 -15.69
C SER A 53 -12.26 -14.45 -14.32
N ALA A 54 -13.28 -13.58 -14.26
CA ALA A 54 -14.06 -13.39 -13.05
C ALA A 54 -14.70 -14.73 -12.65
N GLY A 55 -14.74 -15.01 -11.35
CA GLY A 55 -15.28 -16.25 -10.84
C GLY A 55 -15.11 -16.38 -9.34
N TRP A 56 -15.60 -17.51 -8.82
CA TRP A 56 -15.43 -17.91 -7.44
C TRP A 56 -14.47 -19.12 -7.36
N PRO A 57 -13.58 -19.19 -6.36
CA PRO A 57 -13.29 -18.17 -5.35
C PRO A 57 -12.68 -16.89 -5.91
N LEU A 58 -12.93 -15.75 -5.25
CA LEU A 58 -12.30 -14.47 -5.60
C LEU A 58 -10.78 -14.55 -5.42
N CYS A 59 -10.05 -13.61 -6.03
CA CYS A 59 -8.62 -13.45 -5.80
C CYS A 59 -7.76 -14.64 -6.24
N ILE A 60 -8.20 -15.42 -7.22
CA ILE A 60 -7.40 -16.47 -7.87
C ILE A 60 -6.85 -15.99 -9.21
N ALA A 61 -5.53 -15.98 -9.32
CA ALA A 61 -4.80 -15.78 -10.57
C ALA A 61 -4.59 -17.15 -11.24
N ARG A 62 -5.39 -17.47 -12.27
CA ARG A 62 -5.35 -18.76 -12.98
C ARG A 62 -4.14 -18.91 -13.91
N GLY A 63 -3.54 -17.79 -14.32
CA GLY A 63 -2.33 -17.80 -15.14
C GLY A 63 -1.05 -18.13 -14.36
N ILE A 64 -1.13 -18.20 -13.03
CA ILE A 64 -0.03 -18.63 -12.16
C ILE A 64 -0.35 -20.03 -11.66
N ASN A 65 0.64 -20.94 -11.66
CA ASN A 65 0.46 -22.33 -11.20
C ASN A 65 -0.69 -23.07 -11.94
N TYR A 66 -0.71 -22.97 -13.27
CA TYR A 66 -1.72 -23.63 -14.11
C TYR A 66 -1.62 -25.16 -13.99
N PRO A 67 -2.75 -25.91 -13.92
CA PRO A 67 -4.13 -25.44 -14.05
C PRO A 67 -4.80 -24.96 -12.76
N ASP A 68 -4.18 -25.22 -11.60
CA ASP A 68 -4.82 -25.02 -10.29
C ASP A 68 -5.04 -23.54 -9.95
N GLY A 69 -4.19 -22.66 -10.49
CA GLY A 69 -4.19 -21.25 -10.13
C GLY A 69 -3.43 -20.97 -8.83
N LEU A 70 -3.26 -19.69 -8.53
CA LEU A 70 -2.67 -19.23 -7.26
C LEU A 70 -3.52 -18.11 -6.66
N SER A 71 -3.76 -18.16 -5.35
CA SER A 71 -4.34 -17.02 -4.64
C SER A 71 -3.38 -15.83 -4.67
N VAL A 72 -3.88 -14.64 -4.97
CA VAL A 72 -3.08 -13.40 -4.96
C VAL A 72 -2.57 -13.03 -3.56
N ALA A 73 -3.06 -13.71 -2.51
CA ALA A 73 -2.48 -13.61 -1.18
C ALA A 73 -1.04 -14.14 -1.14
N TYR A 74 -0.74 -15.18 -1.93
CA TYR A 74 0.62 -15.75 -2.01
C TYR A 74 1.59 -14.92 -2.84
N THR A 75 1.07 -13.99 -3.65
CA THR A 75 1.90 -13.00 -4.35
C THR A 75 1.93 -11.67 -3.63
N ASP A 76 1.35 -11.57 -2.43
CA ASP A 76 1.25 -10.33 -1.66
C ASP A 76 0.60 -9.16 -2.41
N SER A 77 -0.29 -9.46 -3.37
CA SER A 77 -0.97 -8.43 -4.17
C SER A 77 -2.17 -7.81 -3.44
N ILE A 78 -2.21 -7.80 -2.11
CA ILE A 78 -3.25 -7.12 -1.30
C ILE A 78 -4.68 -7.53 -1.73
N PRO A 79 -5.11 -8.78 -1.41
CA PRO A 79 -6.29 -9.41 -2.02
C PRO A 79 -7.58 -8.57 -1.99
N LEU A 80 -7.87 -7.91 -0.87
CA LEU A 80 -9.09 -7.10 -0.73
C LEU A 80 -9.09 -5.91 -1.71
N VAL A 81 -7.95 -5.22 -1.82
CA VAL A 81 -7.81 -4.09 -2.74
C VAL A 81 -7.83 -4.58 -4.19
N ALA A 82 -7.15 -5.70 -4.48
CA ALA A 82 -7.18 -6.33 -5.80
C ALA A 82 -8.61 -6.68 -6.24
N ALA A 83 -9.40 -7.31 -5.37
CA ALA A 83 -10.78 -7.69 -5.66
C ALA A 83 -11.64 -6.46 -5.98
N LEU A 84 -11.52 -5.40 -5.18
CA LEU A 84 -12.30 -4.17 -5.34
C LEU A 84 -11.91 -3.40 -6.61
N LEU A 85 -10.62 -3.36 -6.95
CA LEU A 85 -10.13 -2.53 -8.06
C LEU A 85 -10.09 -3.25 -9.41
N LYS A 86 -10.15 -4.59 -9.45
CA LYS A 86 -10.22 -5.35 -10.70
C LYS A 86 -11.30 -4.87 -11.69
N PRO A 87 -12.58 -4.68 -11.29
CA PRO A 87 -13.59 -4.20 -12.23
C PRO A 87 -13.29 -2.80 -12.76
N ILE A 88 -12.80 -1.91 -11.91
CA ILE A 88 -12.42 -0.53 -12.30
C ILE A 88 -11.24 -0.57 -13.28
N ALA A 89 -10.21 -1.34 -12.97
CA ALA A 89 -9.04 -1.51 -13.82
C ALA A 89 -9.41 -2.10 -15.19
N ASN A 90 -10.34 -3.04 -15.23
CA ASN A 90 -10.81 -3.64 -16.49
C ASN A 90 -11.67 -2.69 -17.32
N LEU A 91 -12.44 -1.80 -16.66
CA LEU A 91 -13.21 -0.76 -17.34
C LEU A 91 -12.31 0.33 -17.93
N VAL A 92 -11.30 0.78 -17.17
CA VAL A 92 -10.33 1.80 -17.60
C VAL A 92 -9.44 1.28 -18.74
N GLY A 93 -9.11 -0.01 -18.73
CA GLY A 93 -8.17 -0.60 -19.69
C GLY A 93 -6.71 -0.17 -19.42
N GLY A 94 -5.78 -0.52 -20.32
CA GLY A 94 -4.38 -0.11 -20.23
C GLY A 94 -3.64 -0.55 -18.95
N THR A 95 -2.58 0.15 -18.59
CA THR A 95 -1.85 -0.04 -17.31
C THR A 95 -2.71 0.46 -16.15
N PHE A 96 -2.76 -0.31 -15.07
CA PHE A 96 -3.45 0.08 -13.85
C PHE A 96 -2.71 -0.52 -12.64
N GLN A 97 -2.11 0.33 -11.80
CA GLN A 97 -1.50 -0.06 -10.52
C GLN A 97 -2.18 0.70 -9.37
N TYR A 98 -2.30 0.04 -8.21
CA TYR A 98 -2.86 0.65 -7.00
C TYR A 98 -1.88 0.62 -5.82
N MET A 99 -0.68 0.08 -6.01
CA MET A 99 0.31 -0.06 -4.95
C MET A 99 0.69 1.30 -4.37
N GLY A 100 0.82 2.34 -5.20
CA GLY A 100 1.08 3.70 -4.73
C GLY A 100 -0.04 4.24 -3.84
N TRP A 101 -1.30 4.07 -4.26
CA TRP A 101 -2.47 4.48 -3.49
C TRP A 101 -2.60 3.71 -2.17
N PHE A 102 -2.34 2.40 -2.18
CA PHE A 102 -2.35 1.60 -0.96
C PHE A 102 -1.27 2.10 0.02
N THR A 103 -0.06 2.33 -0.46
CA THR A 103 1.03 2.88 0.36
C THR A 103 0.69 4.26 0.91
N LEU A 104 0.11 5.17 0.11
CA LEU A 104 -0.37 6.48 0.59
C LEU A 104 -1.37 6.33 1.74
N VAL A 105 -2.36 5.44 1.59
CA VAL A 105 -3.36 5.18 2.64
C VAL A 105 -2.69 4.63 3.90
N CYS A 106 -1.73 3.71 3.77
CA CYS A 106 -0.96 3.20 4.90
C CYS A 106 -0.22 4.32 5.63
N PHE A 107 0.42 5.24 4.92
CA PHE A 107 1.09 6.41 5.51
C PHE A 107 0.12 7.37 6.21
N ALA A 108 -1.00 7.68 5.56
CA ALA A 108 -2.02 8.56 6.14
C ALA A 108 -2.62 7.95 7.42
N LEU A 109 -2.90 6.65 7.43
CA LEU A 109 -3.42 5.97 8.61
C LEU A 109 -2.34 5.81 9.70
N GLN A 110 -1.10 5.51 9.32
CA GLN A 110 0.03 5.43 10.26
C GLN A 110 0.20 6.73 11.03
N GLY A 111 0.20 7.88 10.34
CA GLY A 111 0.30 9.18 11.00
C GLY A 111 -0.98 9.56 11.75
N GLY A 112 -2.15 9.26 11.18
CA GLY A 112 -3.42 9.52 11.86
C GLY A 112 -3.52 8.85 13.22
N PHE A 113 -3.22 7.54 13.27
CA PHE A 113 -3.24 6.77 14.51
C PHE A 113 -2.02 7.05 15.40
N GLY A 114 -0.84 7.28 14.83
CA GLY A 114 0.35 7.67 15.59
C GLY A 114 0.17 8.97 16.35
N ALA A 115 -0.42 9.99 15.72
CA ALA A 115 -0.74 11.25 16.37
C ALA A 115 -1.83 11.11 17.45
N LEU A 116 -2.82 10.22 17.26
CA LEU A 116 -3.81 9.91 18.31
C LEU A 116 -3.16 9.22 19.50
N LEU A 117 -2.33 8.21 19.26
CA LEU A 117 -1.61 7.46 20.28
C LEU A 117 -0.68 8.38 21.09
N ALA A 118 0.12 9.20 20.41
CA ALA A 118 0.98 10.19 21.08
C ALA A 118 0.17 11.23 21.87
N GLY A 119 -1.02 11.58 21.37
CA GLY A 119 -1.97 12.49 22.01
C GLY A 119 -2.53 11.99 23.35
N LEU A 120 -2.42 10.69 23.64
CA LEU A 120 -2.78 10.14 24.95
C LEU A 120 -1.76 10.50 26.04
N PHE A 121 -0.52 10.83 25.65
CA PHE A 121 0.60 11.02 26.59
C PHE A 121 1.21 12.42 26.55
N LEU A 122 1.06 13.15 25.44
CA LEU A 122 1.70 14.45 25.24
C LEU A 122 0.68 15.60 25.22
N PRO A 123 1.01 16.77 25.80
CA PRO A 123 0.10 17.90 25.87
C PRO A 123 -0.03 18.67 24.55
N GLY A 124 -1.18 19.31 24.35
CA GLY A 124 -1.45 20.17 23.19
C GLY A 124 -1.48 19.40 21.87
N CYS A 125 -1.30 20.11 20.75
CA CYS A 125 -1.31 19.49 19.40
C CYS A 125 0.09 19.36 18.80
N ALA A 126 1.02 20.26 19.14
CA ALA A 126 2.36 20.26 18.54
C ALA A 126 3.21 19.07 18.99
N ALA A 127 3.20 18.73 20.29
CA ALA A 127 4.02 17.65 20.82
C ALA A 127 3.60 16.26 20.30
N PRO A 128 2.30 15.89 20.25
CA PRO A 128 1.87 14.64 19.61
C PRO A 128 2.24 14.55 18.13
N LEU A 129 2.10 15.64 17.37
CA LEU A 129 2.46 15.65 15.94
C LEU A 129 3.98 15.55 15.73
N ALA A 130 4.78 16.13 16.63
CA ALA A 130 6.23 15.97 16.59
C ALA A 130 6.65 14.53 16.91
N ALA A 131 5.99 13.87 17.86
CA ALA A 131 6.23 12.45 18.14
C ALA A 131 5.75 11.54 17.00
N ASP A 132 4.65 11.91 16.33
CA ASP A 132 4.08 11.18 15.20
C ASP A 132 5.07 11.02 14.02
N LEU A 133 5.98 11.99 13.85
CA LEU A 133 7.08 11.87 12.88
C LEU A 133 7.85 10.56 13.05
N LEU A 134 8.08 10.09 14.28
CA LEU A 134 8.78 8.83 14.54
C LEU A 134 8.02 7.62 14.00
N PHE A 135 6.68 7.65 14.02
CA PHE A 135 5.86 6.57 13.48
C PHE A 135 5.83 6.58 11.95
N VAL A 136 5.67 7.75 11.33
CA VAL A 136 5.59 7.86 9.87
C VAL A 136 6.95 7.81 9.18
N THR A 137 8.06 8.11 9.88
CA THR A 137 9.43 7.96 9.36
C THR A 137 10.15 6.75 9.94
N SER A 138 9.42 5.77 10.48
CA SER A 138 10.02 4.54 11.00
C SER A 138 10.83 3.83 9.90
N PRO A 139 12.11 3.49 10.13
CA PRO A 139 12.90 2.74 9.16
C PRO A 139 12.29 1.39 8.81
N VAL A 140 11.59 0.76 9.77
CA VAL A 140 10.87 -0.51 9.56
C VAL A 140 9.69 -0.33 8.62
N LEU A 141 8.98 0.81 8.69
CA LEU A 141 7.92 1.11 7.74
C LEU A 141 8.50 1.25 6.33
N PHE A 142 9.54 2.06 6.18
CA PHE A 142 10.17 2.34 4.88
C PHE A 142 10.69 1.07 4.22
N GLU A 143 11.44 0.28 4.98
CA GLU A 143 11.98 -1.02 4.54
C GLU A 143 10.87 -1.90 3.93
N ARG A 144 9.71 -1.98 4.61
CA ARG A 144 8.59 -2.79 4.16
C ARG A 144 7.87 -2.18 2.97
N VAL A 145 7.54 -0.89 2.97
CA VAL A 145 6.74 -0.30 1.87
C VAL A 145 7.49 -0.25 0.53
N PHE A 146 8.83 -0.22 0.55
CA PHE A 146 9.63 -0.26 -0.69
C PHE A 146 9.73 -1.65 -1.32
N ARG A 147 9.65 -2.71 -0.51
CA ARG A 147 9.81 -4.10 -0.96
C ARG A 147 8.48 -4.85 -1.00
N HIS A 148 7.81 -4.87 0.14
CA HIS A 148 6.61 -5.64 0.46
C HIS A 148 5.45 -4.70 0.77
N THR A 149 4.87 -4.08 -0.26
CA THR A 149 3.81 -3.07 -0.09
C THR A 149 2.66 -3.54 0.80
N SER A 150 2.31 -4.84 0.77
CA SER A 150 1.29 -5.45 1.65
C SER A 150 1.60 -5.32 3.14
N LEU A 151 2.87 -5.32 3.52
CA LEU A 151 3.35 -5.17 4.91
C LEU A 151 3.43 -3.70 5.36
N GLY A 152 3.03 -2.75 4.50
CA GLY A 152 2.94 -1.34 4.84
C GLY A 152 1.82 -0.99 5.81
N ALA A 153 0.83 -1.87 6.00
CA ALA A 153 -0.34 -1.66 6.86
C ALA A 153 -0.02 -1.76 8.37
N GLN A 154 1.10 -1.20 8.82
CA GLN A 154 1.54 -1.20 10.22
C GLN A 154 0.62 -0.35 11.12
N PHE A 155 -0.20 0.52 10.52
CA PHE A 155 -1.17 1.35 11.23
C PHE A 155 -2.18 0.53 12.05
N PHE A 156 -2.45 -0.74 11.68
CA PHE A 156 -3.29 -1.64 12.47
C PHE A 156 -2.74 -1.85 13.88
N VAL A 157 -1.42 -1.84 14.05
CA VAL A 157 -0.77 -1.96 15.37
C VAL A 157 -1.01 -0.71 16.20
N LEU A 158 -0.98 0.47 15.58
CA LEU A 158 -1.22 1.74 16.27
C LEU A 158 -2.70 1.99 16.57
N ALA A 159 -3.60 1.36 15.82
CA ALA A 159 -5.05 1.48 15.95
C ALA A 159 -5.68 0.47 16.92
N ALA A 160 -4.91 -0.54 17.38
CA ALA A 160 -5.39 -1.64 18.20
C ALA A 160 -5.66 -1.27 19.67
#